data_AF-X1RXK0-F1
#
_entry.id   AF-X1RXK0-F1
#
_cell.length_a   1.000
_cell.length_b   1.000
_cell.length_c   1.000
_cell.angle_alpha   90.00
_cell.angle_beta   90.00
_cell.angle_gamma   90.00
#
_symmetry.space_group_name_H-M   'P 1'
#
loop_
_entity.id
_entity.type
_entity.pdbx_description
1 polymer ?
#
loop_
_entity_poly.entity_id
_entity_poly.type
_entity_poly.pdbx_seq_one_letter_code
_entity_poly.pdbx_strand_id
1 'polypeptide(L)'
;GNIWGGEFLLCDLKEYIRVGHLKYYPLPGGDKAIVEPWRMAYSYLYSIYGPKAKTLDIDFSRRIDYDKLSIIEKMIDKNINSP
;
A
#
# COMPACT_ATOMS: atom_id res chain seq x y z
N GLY A 1 15.52 1.66 4.78
CA GLY A 1 14.61 1.68 5.94
C GLY A 1 13.19 1.73 5.43
N ASN A 2 12.22 1.27 6.22
CA ASN A 2 10.81 1.28 5.82
C ASN A 2 10.10 2.47 6.45
N ILE A 3 9.03 2.95 5.83
CA ILE A 3 8.20 4.04 6.37
C ILE A 3 7.41 3.52 7.58
N TRP A 4 7.43 4.23 8.71
CA TRP A 4 6.68 3.84 9.91
C TRP A 4 5.36 4.60 10.00
N GLY A 5 4.37 4.04 10.67
CA GLY A 5 3.06 4.72 10.79
C GLY A 5 1.98 4.01 11.60
N GLY A 6 2.22 2.77 12.02
CA GLY A 6 1.29 2.00 12.85
C GLY A 6 2.05 1.05 13.74
N GLU A 7 2.77 1.63 14.70
CA GLU A 7 3.82 0.98 15.48
C GLU A 7 3.40 0.70 16.91
N PHE A 8 3.79 -0.47 17.41
CA PHE A 8 3.73 -0.82 18.83
C PHE A 8 5.15 -0.91 19.35
N LEU A 9 5.47 -0.04 20.31
CA LEU A 9 6.79 0.09 20.89
C LEU A 9 6.74 -0.24 22.39
N LEU A 10 7.72 -0.99 22.87
CA LEU A 10 8.06 -1.09 24.29
C LEU A 10 9.28 -0.21 24.52
N CYS A 11 9.13 0.86 25.30
CA CYS A 11 10.19 1.87 25.43
C CYS A 11 10.28 2.50 26.81
N ASP A 12 11.47 2.95 27.14
CA ASP A 12 11.75 3.89 28.22
C ASP A 12 12.39 5.19 27.67
N LEU A 13 13.01 6.00 28.53
CA LEU A 13 13.63 7.27 28.13
C LEU A 13 15.00 7.12 27.46
N LYS A 14 15.61 5.93 27.49
CA LYS A 14 16.94 5.64 26.94
C LYS A 14 16.86 4.78 25.70
N GLU A 15 15.89 3.88 25.63
CA GLU A 15 15.78 2.91 24.54
C GLU A 15 14.33 2.54 24.20
N TYR A 16 14.17 1.97 23.00
CA TYR A 16 12.91 1.42 22.55
C TYR A 16 13.12 0.15 21.75
N ILE A 17 12.14 -0.74 21.81
CA ILE A 17 12.05 -1.96 21.02
C ILE A 17 10.71 -1.95 20.31
N ARG A 18 10.73 -2.21 19.01
CA ARG A 18 9.51 -2.36 18.22
C ARG A 18 8.96 -3.77 18.42
N VAL A 19 7.83 -3.87 19.10
CA VAL A 19 7.19 -5.16 19.45
C VAL A 19 6.09 -5.58 18.49
N GLY A 20 5.62 -4.67 17.65
CA GLY A 20 4.64 -4.97 16.60
C GLY A 20 4.44 -3.80 15.65
N HIS A 21 3.89 -4.07 14.47
CA HIS A 21 3.53 -3.04 13.50
C HIS A 21 2.53 -3.53 12.47
N LEU A 22 1.86 -2.60 11.78
CA LEU A 22 1.05 -2.93 10.61
C LEU A 22 1.92 -3.52 9.49
N LYS A 23 1.42 -4.57 8.82
CA LYS A 23 2.12 -5.18 7.68
C LYS A 23 2.47 -4.11 6.64
N TYR A 24 3.71 -4.16 6.16
CA TYR A 24 4.14 -3.28 5.08
C TYR A 24 3.43 -3.62 3.78
N TYR A 25 2.87 -2.60 3.17
CA TYR A 25 2.30 -2.66 1.83
C TYR A 25 3.01 -1.64 0.96
N PRO A 26 3.28 -1.96 -0.32
CA PRO A 26 3.99 -1.05 -1.21
C PRO A 26 3.21 0.26 -1.38
N LEU A 27 3.91 1.38 -1.44
CA LEU A 27 3.34 2.71 -1.67
C LEU A 27 3.51 3.14 -3.13
N PRO A 28 2.68 2.66 -4.08
CA PRO A 28 2.93 2.85 -5.51
C PRO A 28 2.87 4.33 -5.91
N GLY A 29 4.02 4.85 -6.31
CA GLY A 29 4.20 6.26 -6.68
C GLY A 29 4.66 7.17 -5.54
N GLY A 30 5.01 6.62 -4.37
CA GLY A 30 5.54 7.39 -3.23
C GLY A 30 4.62 8.55 -2.85
N ASP A 31 5.12 9.78 -2.96
CA ASP A 31 4.38 11.02 -2.67
C ASP A 31 3.07 11.14 -3.46
N LYS A 32 3.00 10.56 -4.67
CA LYS A 32 1.73 10.55 -5.43
C LYS A 32 0.63 9.82 -4.70
N ALA A 33 0.92 8.80 -3.90
CA ALA A 33 -0.08 8.08 -3.13
C ALA A 33 -0.67 8.92 -1.97
N ILE A 34 0.02 10.00 -1.56
CA ILE A 34 -0.50 10.97 -0.59
C ILE A 34 -1.57 11.84 -1.25
N VAL A 35 -1.30 12.34 -2.45
CA VAL A 35 -2.23 13.18 -3.23
C VAL A 35 -3.36 12.35 -3.85
N GLU A 36 -3.09 11.09 -4.17
CA GLU A 36 -4.01 10.14 -4.81
C GLU A 36 -4.23 8.89 -3.92
N PRO A 37 -5.03 8.98 -2.83
CA PRO A 37 -5.20 7.89 -1.85
C PRO A 37 -5.71 6.57 -2.42
N TRP A 38 -6.39 6.62 -3.56
CA TRP A 38 -6.88 5.43 -4.27
C TRP A 38 -5.75 4.48 -4.66
N ARG A 39 -4.52 4.98 -4.87
CA ARG A 39 -3.33 4.16 -5.14
C ARG A 39 -3.02 3.22 -3.99
N MET A 40 -3.08 3.74 -2.76
CA MET A 40 -2.86 2.95 -1.57
C MET A 40 -3.99 1.94 -1.36
N ALA A 41 -5.24 2.38 -1.53
CA ALA A 41 -6.40 1.48 -1.43
C ALA A 41 -6.28 0.29 -2.40
N TYR A 42 -5.89 0.54 -3.65
CA TYR A 42 -5.67 -0.53 -4.61
C TYR A 42 -4.46 -1.41 -4.26
N SER A 43 -3.38 -0.84 -3.72
CA SER A 43 -2.22 -1.61 -3.25
C SER A 43 -2.61 -2.65 -2.19
N TYR A 44 -3.46 -2.27 -1.24
CA TYR A 44 -4.03 -3.21 -0.25
C TYR A 44 -4.87 -4.31 -0.93
N LEU A 45 -5.81 -3.92 -1.80
CA LEU A 45 -6.69 -4.89 -2.48
C LEU A 45 -5.88 -5.87 -3.33
N TYR A 46 -4.94 -5.39 -4.12
CA TYR A 46 -4.11 -6.21 -4.99
C TYR A 46 -3.18 -7.13 -4.18
N SER A 47 -2.60 -6.65 -3.08
CA SER A 47 -1.75 -7.48 -2.21
C SER A 47 -2.52 -8.61 -1.51
N ILE A 48 -3.84 -8.47 -1.34
CA ILE A 48 -4.70 -9.47 -0.69
C ILE A 48 -5.35 -10.41 -1.72
N TYR A 49 -5.90 -9.85 -2.80
CA TYR A 49 -6.72 -10.57 -3.78
C TYR A 49 -6.00 -10.87 -5.10
N GLY A 50 -4.79 -10.36 -5.30
CA GLY A 50 -4.04 -10.48 -6.54
C GLY A 50 -4.82 -9.88 -7.72
N PRO A 51 -4.75 -10.51 -8.92
CA PRO A 51 -5.45 -10.03 -10.12
C PRO A 51 -6.97 -9.87 -9.97
N LYS A 52 -7.59 -10.56 -8.99
CA LYS A 52 -9.03 -10.43 -8.72
C LYS A 52 -9.41 -9.07 -8.14
N ALA A 53 -8.45 -8.29 -7.64
CA ALA A 53 -8.71 -6.96 -7.09
C ALA A 53 -9.44 -6.02 -8.08
N LYS A 54 -9.16 -6.16 -9.38
CA LYS A 54 -9.83 -5.40 -10.45
C LYS A 54 -11.31 -5.72 -10.61
N THR A 55 -11.67 -6.96 -10.33
CA THR A 55 -13.01 -7.51 -10.63
C THR A 55 -13.86 -7.67 -9.37
N LEU A 56 -13.40 -7.19 -8.21
CA LEU A 56 -14.21 -7.15 -7.00
C LEU A 56 -15.47 -6.33 -7.28
N ASP A 57 -16.63 -6.82 -6.87
CA ASP A 57 -17.89 -6.11 -7.10
C ASP A 57 -18.14 -5.06 -6.01
N ILE A 58 -17.35 -3.99 -6.05
CA ILE A 58 -17.38 -2.88 -5.10
C ILE A 58 -17.43 -1.54 -5.84
N ASP A 59 -17.93 -0.49 -5.19
CA ASP A 59 -18.00 0.84 -5.80
C ASP A 59 -16.64 1.35 -6.31
N PHE A 60 -15.55 1.01 -5.60
CA PHE A 60 -14.19 1.39 -5.97
C PHE A 60 -13.74 0.88 -7.35
N SER A 61 -13.93 -0.41 -7.64
CA SER A 61 -13.51 -1.02 -8.91
C SER A 61 -14.32 -0.53 -10.09
N ARG A 62 -15.58 -0.12 -9.85
CA ARG A 62 -16.47 0.44 -10.88
C ARG A 62 -16.10 1.88 -11.27
N ARG A 63 -15.44 2.63 -10.39
CA ARG A 63 -15.09 4.06 -10.62
C ARG A 63 -13.70 4.28 -11.18
N ILE A 64 -12.81 3.31 -11.02
CA ILE A 64 -11.39 3.50 -11.32
C ILE A 64 -11.06 3.12 -12.77
N ASP A 65 -10.14 3.87 -13.36
CA ASP A 65 -9.64 3.64 -14.71
C ASP A 65 -8.72 2.41 -14.73
N TYR A 66 -9.13 1.38 -15.48
CA TYR A 66 -8.41 0.10 -15.58
C TYR A 66 -7.01 0.24 -16.18
N ASP A 67 -6.78 1.21 -17.08
CA ASP A 67 -5.47 1.42 -17.68
C ASP A 67 -4.48 1.93 -16.62
N LYS A 68 -4.94 2.81 -15.72
CA LYS A 68 -4.14 3.26 -14.58
C LYS A 68 -3.80 2.13 -13.63
N LEU A 69 -4.73 1.20 -13.37
CA LEU A 69 -4.48 0.05 -12.50
C LEU A 69 -3.35 -0.83 -13.03
N SER A 70 -3.27 -1.05 -14.33
CA SER A 70 -2.22 -1.88 -14.94
C SER A 70 -0.80 -1.34 -14.68
N ILE A 71 -0.65 -0.02 -14.58
CA ILE A 71 0.62 0.63 -14.26
C ILE A 71 0.94 0.42 -12.78
N ILE A 72 -0.06 0.60 -11.89
CA ILE A 72 0.10 0.40 -10.45
C ILE A 72 0.51 -1.04 -10.13
N GLU A 73 -0.13 -2.04 -10.75
CA GLU A 73 0.23 -3.45 -10.56
C GLU A 73 1.67 -3.71 -10.92
N LYS A 74 2.13 -3.20 -12.08
CA LYS A 74 3.53 -3.34 -12.49
C LYS A 74 4.49 -2.67 -11.50
N MET A 75 4.10 -1.54 -10.89
CA MET A 75 4.90 -0.87 -9.87
C MET A 75 5.00 -1.71 -8.59
N ILE A 76 3.88 -2.29 -8.16
CA ILE A 76 3.80 -3.17 -6.99
C ILE A 76 4.61 -4.46 -7.22
N ASP A 77 4.36 -5.17 -8.33
CA ASP A 77 4.99 -6.46 -8.65
C ASP A 77 6.51 -6.33 -8.82
N LYS A 78 6.97 -5.24 -9.44
CA LYS A 78 8.41 -5.00 -9.67
C LYS A 78 9.07 -4.22 -8.54
N ASN A 79 8.32 -3.83 -7.52
CA ASN A 79 8.78 -2.98 -6.43
C ASN A 79 9.45 -1.68 -6.92
N ILE A 80 8.96 -1.13 -8.04
CA ILE A 80 9.48 0.10 -8.66
C ILE A 80 8.69 1.28 -8.11
N ASN A 81 9.39 2.28 -7.54
CA ASN A 81 8.77 3.46 -6.93
C ASN A 81 7.65 3.11 -5.94
N SER A 82 7.82 2.02 -5.19
CA SER A 82 6.83 1.51 -4.24
C SER A 82 7.47 1.21 -2.88
N PRO A 83 7.99 2.24 -2.18
CA PRO A 83 8.65 2.08 -0.88
C PRO A 83 7.70 1.59 0.23
#